data_AF-A0A9E4FDR8-F1
#
_entry.id   AF-A0A9E4FDR8-F1
#
_cell.length_a   1.000
_cell.length_b   1.000
_cell.length_c   1.000
_cell.angle_alpha   90.00
_cell.angle_beta   90.00
_cell.angle_gamma   90.00
#
_symmetry.space_group_name_H-M   'P 1'
#
loop_
_entity.id
_entity.type
_entity.pdbx_description
1 polymer ?
#
loop_
_entity_poly.entity_id
_entity_poly.type
_entity_poly.pdbx_seq_one_letter_code
_entity_poly.pdbx_strand_id
1 'polypeptide(L)'
;ARFIQLCDAFDIPVLSLMDCPGMMVGPDVEKTALVRHCVRMFNAGANLSVPLFGVVVRKAYGLGVQAMCGASSLVGFFTVAWPTAEFAGMNIEGSVKLGFRKELAAIEDPEERRIEFERRVARAYESAKAINAGVGGGLDDVIDPADTRSWIATSLKRLPPKAPRTGKKYPYIDTW
;
A
#
# COMPACT_ATOMS: atom_id res chain seq x y z
N ALA A 1 11.55 -1.66 7.58
CA ALA A 1 12.74 -1.46 6.72
C ALA A 1 13.79 -2.55 6.97
N ARG A 2 14.27 -2.71 8.21
CA ARG A 2 15.28 -3.73 8.57
C ARG A 2 14.97 -5.15 8.09
N PHE A 3 13.73 -5.60 8.27
CA PHE A 3 13.31 -6.93 7.82
C PHE A 3 13.39 -7.09 6.29
N ILE A 4 13.03 -6.04 5.54
CA ILE A 4 13.17 -6.02 4.07
C ILE A 4 14.65 -6.16 3.69
N GLN A 5 15.55 -5.43 4.35
CA GLN A 5 17.00 -5.53 4.12
C GLN A 5 17.54 -6.91 4.47
N LEU A 6 17.06 -7.53 5.56
CA LEU A 6 17.43 -8.88 5.96
C LEU A 6 17.02 -9.90 4.89
N CYS A 7 15.77 -9.85 4.44
CA CYS A 7 15.27 -10.71 3.37
C CYS A 7 16.12 -10.53 2.11
N ASP A 8 16.38 -9.29 1.69
CA ASP A 8 17.16 -9.04 0.50
C ASP A 8 18.61 -9.55 0.62
N ALA A 9 19.25 -9.35 1.79
CA ALA A 9 20.62 -9.80 2.06
C ALA A 9 20.83 -11.31 1.89
N PHE A 10 19.79 -12.10 2.21
CA PHE A 10 19.79 -13.56 2.15
C PHE A 10 18.99 -14.11 0.97
N ASP A 11 18.66 -13.24 0.02
CA ASP A 11 17.90 -13.58 -1.18
C ASP A 11 16.51 -14.17 -0.91
N ILE A 12 15.87 -13.84 0.20
CA ILE A 12 14.54 -14.35 0.56
C ILE A 12 13.48 -13.45 -0.08
N PRO A 13 12.57 -13.97 -0.93
CA PRO A 13 11.43 -13.20 -1.44
C PRO A 13 10.57 -12.61 -0.33
N VAL A 14 9.99 -11.43 -0.56
CA VAL A 14 9.14 -10.75 0.41
C VAL A 14 7.67 -10.85 -0.01
N LEU A 15 6.80 -11.22 0.91
CA LEU A 15 5.35 -11.12 0.75
C LEU A 15 4.84 -9.99 1.64
N SER A 16 4.12 -9.04 1.05
CA SER A 16 3.52 -7.89 1.75
C SER A 16 2.00 -8.03 1.73
N LEU A 17 1.41 -8.26 2.91
CA LEU A 17 -0.04 -8.27 3.12
C LEU A 17 -0.47 -6.90 3.61
N MET A 18 -1.33 -6.22 2.86
CA MET A 18 -1.60 -4.79 3.04
C MET A 18 -3.04 -4.51 3.48
N ASP A 19 -3.19 -4.05 4.71
CA ASP A 19 -4.39 -3.39 5.25
C ASP A 19 -3.94 -2.15 6.04
N CYS A 20 -3.63 -1.07 5.31
CA CYS A 20 -3.02 0.12 5.85
C CYS A 20 -3.85 1.37 5.50
N PRO A 21 -4.40 2.08 6.50
CA PRO A 21 -5.12 3.35 6.30
C PRO A 21 -4.19 4.56 6.08
N GLY A 22 -2.88 4.33 5.99
CA GLY A 22 -1.87 5.38 5.79
C GLY A 22 -0.79 5.35 6.86
N MET A 23 0.13 6.32 6.76
CA MET A 23 1.11 6.56 7.82
C MET A 23 0.43 7.19 9.04
N MET A 24 0.96 6.91 10.22
CA MET A 24 0.49 7.58 11.43
C MET A 24 0.70 9.09 11.31
N VAL A 25 -0.18 9.89 11.90
CA VAL A 25 -0.09 11.34 11.90
C VAL A 25 -0.37 11.87 13.29
N GLY A 26 0.16 13.05 13.60
CA GLY A 26 -0.13 13.76 14.84
C GLY A 26 1.14 14.28 15.53
N PRO A 27 1.03 15.36 16.33
CA PRO A 27 2.20 16.04 16.86
C PRO A 27 3.16 15.15 17.64
N ASP A 28 2.65 14.15 18.36
CA ASP A 28 3.47 13.29 19.20
C ASP A 28 4.32 12.30 18.41
N VAL A 29 3.79 11.76 17.31
CA VAL A 29 4.58 10.88 16.43
C VAL A 29 5.55 11.68 15.55
N GLU A 30 5.22 12.91 15.19
CA GLU A 30 6.15 13.77 14.45
C GLU A 30 7.41 14.07 15.28
N LYS A 31 7.26 14.27 16.60
CA LYS A 31 8.40 14.45 17.53
C LYS A 31 9.34 13.25 17.56
N THR A 32 8.89 12.04 17.19
CA THR A 32 9.75 10.85 17.10
C THR A 32 10.49 10.75 15.76
N ALA A 33 10.54 11.83 14.99
CA ALA A 33 11.12 11.86 13.64
C ALA A 33 10.47 10.83 12.69
N LEU A 34 9.15 10.67 12.78
CA LEU A 34 8.39 9.69 11.99
C LEU A 34 8.73 9.73 10.50
N VAL A 35 8.85 10.92 9.92
CA VAL A 35 9.24 11.10 8.51
C VAL A 35 10.52 10.34 8.18
N ARG A 36 11.57 10.44 9.01
CA ARG A 36 12.84 9.72 8.81
C ARG A 36 12.62 8.21 8.86
N HIS A 37 11.83 7.72 9.82
CA HIS A 37 11.55 6.29 9.96
C HIS A 37 10.74 5.74 8.78
N CYS A 38 9.73 6.48 8.33
CA CYS A 38 8.91 6.15 7.17
C CYS A 38 9.73 6.08 5.87
N VAL A 39 10.63 7.06 5.63
CA VAL A 39 11.50 7.08 4.44
C VAL A 39 12.40 5.84 4.37
N ARG A 40 12.77 5.21 5.49
CA ARG A 40 13.54 3.95 5.46
C ARG A 40 12.81 2.81 4.74
N MET A 41 11.47 2.76 4.82
CA MET A 41 10.68 1.76 4.10
C MET A 41 10.77 1.97 2.59
N PHE A 42 10.60 3.21 2.14
CA PHE A 42 10.74 3.58 0.73
C PHE A 42 12.14 3.26 0.21
N ASN A 43 13.19 3.66 0.95
CA ASN A 43 14.57 3.43 0.51
C ASN A 43 14.92 1.93 0.45
N ALA A 44 14.52 1.14 1.46
CA ALA A 44 14.75 -0.30 1.45
C ALA A 44 13.94 -1.02 0.36
N GLY A 45 12.70 -0.59 0.13
CA GLY A 45 11.82 -1.16 -0.90
C GLY A 45 12.26 -0.85 -2.32
N ALA A 46 12.61 0.40 -2.61
CA ALA A 46 13.00 0.83 -3.95
C ALA A 46 14.34 0.22 -4.42
N ASN A 47 15.20 -0.19 -3.48
CA ASN A 47 16.49 -0.82 -3.75
C ASN A 47 16.45 -2.35 -3.57
N LEU A 48 15.26 -2.93 -3.46
CA LEU A 48 15.11 -4.38 -3.34
C LEU A 48 15.54 -5.06 -4.65
N SER A 49 16.26 -6.18 -4.53
CA SER A 49 16.64 -7.01 -5.67
C SER A 49 16.06 -8.41 -5.60
N VAL A 50 15.56 -8.83 -4.44
CA VAL A 50 14.66 -9.98 -4.32
C VAL A 50 13.24 -9.61 -4.77
N PRO A 51 12.45 -10.57 -5.26
CA PRO A 51 11.07 -10.29 -5.64
C PRO A 51 10.21 -9.95 -4.42
N LEU A 52 9.39 -8.91 -4.56
CA LEU A 52 8.33 -8.53 -3.64
C LEU A 52 6.97 -8.90 -4.25
N PHE A 53 6.15 -9.58 -3.47
CA PHE A 53 4.77 -9.93 -3.83
C PHE A 53 3.81 -9.11 -2.97
N GLY A 54 2.96 -8.29 -3.59
CA GLY A 54 1.98 -7.47 -2.90
C GLY A 54 0.59 -8.08 -2.93
N VAL A 55 -0.08 -8.17 -1.78
CA VAL A 55 -1.49 -8.55 -1.67
C VAL A 55 -2.23 -7.52 -0.82
N VAL A 56 -3.11 -6.74 -1.45
CA VAL A 56 -3.98 -5.80 -0.74
C VAL A 56 -5.22 -6.53 -0.26
N VAL A 57 -5.34 -6.70 1.06
CA VAL A 57 -6.45 -7.46 1.65
C VAL A 57 -7.65 -6.57 1.95
N ARG A 58 -7.42 -5.28 2.26
CA ARG A 58 -8.49 -4.31 2.52
C ARG A 58 -8.04 -2.87 2.26
N LYS A 59 -7.54 -2.12 3.25
CA LYS A 59 -7.22 -0.71 3.07
C LYS A 59 -5.88 -0.52 2.39
N ALA A 60 -5.84 0.32 1.37
CA ALA A 60 -4.63 0.71 0.65
C ALA A 60 -4.60 2.24 0.48
N TYR A 61 -4.28 2.95 1.57
CA TYR A 61 -4.38 4.41 1.58
C TYR A 61 -3.03 5.12 1.62
N GLY A 62 -2.89 6.11 0.73
CA GLY A 62 -1.80 7.09 0.72
C GLY A 62 -0.39 6.48 0.73
N LEU A 63 0.55 7.20 1.37
CA LEU A 63 1.96 6.80 1.42
C LEU A 63 2.21 5.54 2.24
N GLY A 64 1.29 5.16 3.14
CA GLY A 64 1.43 3.98 3.98
C GLY A 64 1.45 2.70 3.14
N VAL A 65 0.48 2.53 2.25
CA VAL A 65 0.47 1.37 1.36
C VAL A 65 1.61 1.42 0.34
N GLN A 66 1.98 2.60 -0.15
CA GLN A 66 3.13 2.74 -1.07
C GLN A 66 4.44 2.28 -0.41
N ALA A 67 4.66 2.60 0.86
CA ALA A 67 5.79 2.08 1.61
C ALA A 67 5.74 0.54 1.76
N MET A 68 4.54 -0.03 1.91
CA MET A 68 4.33 -1.48 2.05
C MET A 68 4.57 -2.26 0.75
N CYS A 69 4.35 -1.65 -0.42
CA CYS A 69 4.63 -2.27 -1.72
C CYS A 69 6.03 -1.98 -2.26
N GLY A 70 6.93 -1.46 -1.43
CA GLY A 70 8.32 -1.24 -1.81
C GLY A 70 8.56 0.10 -2.52
N ALA A 71 7.80 1.14 -2.16
CA ALA A 71 7.77 2.50 -2.69
C ALA A 71 6.74 2.77 -3.80
N SER A 72 6.39 1.76 -4.60
CA SER A 72 5.32 1.84 -5.60
C SER A 72 4.83 0.44 -5.91
N SER A 73 3.56 0.28 -6.27
CA SER A 73 2.99 -1.02 -6.62
C SER A 73 3.58 -1.60 -7.92
N LEU A 74 4.34 -0.80 -8.66
CA LEU A 74 5.12 -1.19 -9.83
C LEU A 74 6.53 -1.74 -9.50
N VAL A 75 6.97 -1.69 -8.24
CA VAL A 75 8.30 -2.18 -7.83
C VAL A 75 8.31 -3.69 -7.64
N GLY A 76 7.20 -4.24 -7.14
CA GLY A 76 7.07 -5.68 -6.90
C GLY A 76 7.00 -6.50 -8.18
N PHE A 77 7.11 -7.82 -8.02
CA PHE A 77 6.88 -8.79 -9.09
C PHE A 77 5.40 -8.83 -9.51
N PHE A 78 4.50 -8.72 -8.54
CA PHE A 78 3.09 -8.41 -8.77
C PHE A 78 2.53 -7.66 -7.55
N THR A 79 1.44 -6.95 -7.77
CA THR A 79 0.51 -6.45 -6.76
C THR A 79 -0.91 -6.89 -7.14
N VAL A 80 -1.54 -7.73 -6.32
CA VAL A 80 -2.94 -8.13 -6.48
C VAL A 80 -3.77 -7.65 -5.29
N ALA A 81 -5.09 -7.62 -5.47
CA ALA A 81 -6.02 -7.20 -4.43
C ALA A 81 -7.14 -8.21 -4.23
N TRP A 82 -7.71 -8.22 -3.03
CA TRP A 82 -8.97 -8.90 -2.77
C TRP A 82 -10.16 -8.01 -3.20
N PRO A 83 -11.36 -8.58 -3.42
CA PRO A 83 -12.55 -7.79 -3.74
C PRO A 83 -12.95 -6.82 -2.62
N THR A 84 -12.51 -7.10 -1.38
CA THR A 84 -12.68 -6.26 -0.19
C THR A 84 -11.73 -5.07 -0.14
N ALA A 85 -10.78 -4.97 -1.07
CA ALA A 85 -9.81 -3.90 -1.05
C ALA A 85 -10.41 -2.55 -1.49
N GLU A 86 -9.89 -1.49 -0.90
CA GLU A 86 -10.25 -0.11 -1.18
C GLU A 86 -9.00 0.78 -1.26
N PHE A 87 -8.96 1.61 -2.30
CA PHE A 87 -7.82 2.45 -2.64
C PHE A 87 -8.19 3.93 -2.49
N ALA A 88 -7.36 4.68 -1.78
CA ALA A 88 -7.56 6.12 -1.62
C ALA A 88 -6.25 6.86 -1.42
N GLY A 89 -6.17 8.13 -1.83
CA GLY A 89 -4.99 8.97 -1.58
C GLY A 89 -4.80 9.34 -0.11
N MET A 90 -5.90 9.37 0.64
CA MET A 90 -5.97 9.65 2.08
C MET A 90 -7.30 9.12 2.64
N ASN A 91 -7.59 9.40 3.90
CA ASN A 91 -8.92 9.14 4.47
C ASN A 91 -10.03 9.77 3.59
N ILE A 92 -11.03 8.96 3.23
CA ILE A 92 -12.06 9.31 2.25
C ILE A 92 -12.95 10.45 2.75
N GLU A 93 -13.36 10.41 4.01
CA GLU A 93 -14.20 11.45 4.61
C GLU A 93 -13.47 12.80 4.65
N GLY A 94 -12.18 12.79 5.02
CA GLY A 94 -11.32 13.96 4.98
C GLY A 94 -11.18 14.52 3.56
N SER A 95 -11.01 13.64 2.56
CA SER A 95 -10.95 14.02 1.15
C SER A 95 -12.24 14.68 0.67
N VAL A 96 -13.41 14.13 1.02
CA VAL A 96 -14.72 14.71 0.67
C VAL A 96 -14.91 16.07 1.35
N LYS A 97 -14.60 16.20 2.65
CA LYS A 97 -14.69 17.48 3.38
C LYS A 97 -13.83 18.57 2.75
N LEU A 98 -12.61 18.22 2.34
CA LEU A 98 -11.68 19.18 1.75
C LEU A 98 -12.04 19.51 0.30
N GLY A 99 -12.33 18.48 -0.50
CA GLY A 99 -12.62 18.61 -1.93
C GLY A 99 -13.93 19.34 -2.22
N PHE A 100 -14.94 19.16 -1.38
CA PHE A 100 -16.27 19.78 -1.53
C PHE A 100 -16.56 20.85 -0.47
N ARG A 101 -15.52 21.45 0.10
CA ARG A 101 -15.65 22.40 1.20
C ARG A 101 -16.57 23.57 0.84
N LYS A 102 -16.48 24.09 -0.38
CA LYS A 102 -17.26 25.25 -0.83
C LYS A 102 -18.73 24.88 -1.03
N GLU A 103 -19.00 23.76 -1.70
CA GLU A 103 -20.35 23.28 -1.97
C GLU A 103 -21.08 22.92 -0.67
N LEU A 104 -20.41 22.23 0.26
CA LEU A 104 -20.98 21.88 1.55
C LEU A 104 -21.22 23.12 2.43
N ALA A 105 -20.32 24.11 2.38
CA ALA A 105 -20.51 25.35 3.14
C ALA A 105 -21.66 26.22 2.61
N ALA A 106 -22.02 26.08 1.33
CA ALA A 106 -23.11 26.82 0.71
C ALA A 106 -24.51 26.32 1.09
N ILE A 107 -24.63 25.12 1.67
CA ILE A 107 -25.91 24.55 2.14
C ILE A 107 -26.19 25.11 3.53
N GLU A 108 -27.22 25.95 3.70
CA GLU A 108 -27.54 26.62 4.97
C GLU A 108 -28.09 25.65 6.02
N ASP A 109 -28.98 24.73 5.62
CA ASP A 109 -29.57 23.75 6.53
C ASP A 109 -28.52 22.72 6.98
N PRO A 110 -28.25 22.59 8.29
CA PRO A 110 -27.29 21.63 8.80
C PRO A 110 -27.63 20.17 8.47
N GLU A 111 -28.93 19.82 8.40
CA GLU A 111 -29.35 18.45 8.12
C GLU A 111 -29.20 18.11 6.64
N GLU A 112 -29.65 18.99 5.73
CA GLU A 112 -29.39 18.85 4.29
C GLU A 112 -27.88 18.75 4.00
N ARG A 113 -27.06 19.58 4.67
CA ARG A 113 -25.59 19.54 4.53
C ARG A 113 -25.01 18.19 4.95
N ARG A 114 -25.51 17.63 6.06
CA ARG A 114 -25.09 16.31 6.57
C ARG A 114 -25.44 15.20 5.58
N ILE A 115 -26.66 15.20 5.07
CA ILE A 115 -27.14 14.22 4.09
C ILE A 115 -26.30 14.28 2.82
N GLU A 116 -26.02 15.48 2.30
CA GLU A 116 -25.19 15.63 1.09
C GLU A 116 -23.75 15.18 1.32
N PHE A 117 -23.18 15.46 2.50
CA PHE A 117 -21.86 14.97 2.88
C PHE A 117 -21.82 13.44 2.91
N GLU A 118 -22.76 12.80 3.61
CA GLU A 118 -22.87 11.34 3.71
C GLU A 118 -23.04 10.70 2.33
N ARG A 119 -23.86 11.30 1.45
CA ARG A 119 -24.05 10.83 0.07
C ARG A 119 -22.75 10.87 -0.74
N ARG A 120 -21.97 11.94 -0.62
CA ARG A 120 -20.66 12.07 -1.29
C ARG A 120 -19.64 11.07 -0.74
N VAL A 121 -19.61 10.87 0.58
CA VAL A 121 -18.76 9.86 1.22
C VAL A 121 -19.11 8.46 0.72
N ALA A 122 -20.38 8.08 0.72
CA ALA A 122 -20.82 6.78 0.21
C ALA A 122 -20.40 6.56 -1.24
N ARG A 123 -20.57 7.57 -2.11
CA ARG A 123 -20.13 7.51 -3.51
C ARG A 123 -18.61 7.35 -3.63
N ALA A 124 -17.84 8.07 -2.80
CA ALA A 124 -16.38 7.97 -2.81
C ALA A 124 -15.90 6.59 -2.35
N TYR A 125 -16.54 5.99 -1.34
CA TYR A 125 -16.29 4.60 -0.94
C TYR A 125 -16.59 3.61 -2.06
N GLU A 126 -17.71 3.76 -2.76
CA GLU A 126 -18.01 2.92 -3.93
C GLU A 126 -16.92 3.04 -4.99
N SER A 127 -16.51 4.26 -5.35
CA SER A 127 -15.43 4.47 -6.33
C SER A 127 -14.07 3.94 -5.88
N ALA A 128 -13.81 3.83 -4.58
CA ALA A 128 -12.55 3.34 -4.02
C ALA A 128 -12.38 1.82 -4.08
N LYS A 129 -13.47 1.05 -4.27
CA LYS A 129 -13.42 -0.42 -4.28
C LYS A 129 -12.50 -0.95 -5.38
N ALA A 130 -11.77 -2.02 -5.08
CA ALA A 130 -10.82 -2.65 -6.00
C ALA A 130 -11.45 -3.08 -7.33
N ILE A 131 -12.72 -3.50 -7.33
CA ILE A 131 -13.43 -3.87 -8.56
C ILE A 131 -13.58 -2.71 -9.55
N ASN A 132 -13.50 -1.47 -9.05
CA ASN A 132 -13.53 -0.25 -9.86
C ASN A 132 -12.13 0.25 -10.23
N ALA A 133 -11.06 -0.35 -9.68
CA ALA A 133 -9.69 -0.02 -10.04
C ALA A 133 -9.36 -0.64 -11.40
N GLY A 134 -8.91 0.19 -12.34
CA GLY A 134 -8.46 -0.29 -13.64
C GLY A 134 -7.17 -1.12 -13.51
N VAL A 135 -7.19 -2.34 -14.04
CA VAL A 135 -5.97 -3.15 -14.25
C VAL A 135 -4.98 -2.36 -15.11
N GLY A 136 -3.72 -2.31 -14.71
CA GLY A 136 -2.65 -1.57 -15.41
C GLY A 136 -2.18 -0.28 -14.72
N GLY A 137 -2.90 0.20 -13.70
CA GLY A 137 -2.47 1.32 -12.83
C GLY A 137 -1.49 0.94 -11.71
N GLY A 138 -0.81 -0.20 -11.83
CA GLY A 138 -0.01 -0.82 -10.76
C GLY A 138 -0.78 -1.80 -9.88
N LEU A 139 -1.97 -2.22 -10.30
CA LEU A 139 -2.66 -3.41 -9.80
C LEU A 139 -2.75 -4.41 -10.95
N ASP A 140 -2.25 -5.63 -10.74
CA ASP A 140 -2.20 -6.68 -11.74
C ASP A 140 -3.55 -7.41 -11.87
N ASP A 141 -4.21 -7.70 -10.75
CA ASP A 141 -5.50 -8.39 -10.75
C ASP A 141 -6.26 -8.22 -9.42
N VAL A 142 -7.57 -8.51 -9.46
CA VAL A 142 -8.42 -8.69 -8.27
C VAL A 142 -8.77 -10.18 -8.17
N ILE A 143 -8.23 -10.85 -7.14
CA ILE A 143 -8.29 -12.31 -7.00
C ILE A 143 -9.22 -12.74 -5.85
N ASP A 144 -9.76 -13.96 -5.91
CA ASP A 144 -10.43 -14.57 -4.77
C ASP A 144 -9.44 -14.72 -3.59
N PRO A 145 -9.78 -14.30 -2.36
CA PRO A 145 -8.95 -14.53 -1.18
C PRO A 145 -8.44 -15.98 -1.03
N ALA A 146 -9.24 -16.98 -1.39
CA ALA A 146 -8.87 -18.39 -1.34
C ALA A 146 -7.72 -18.76 -2.30
N ASP A 147 -7.57 -18.03 -3.41
CA ASP A 147 -6.55 -18.26 -4.43
C ASP A 147 -5.21 -17.60 -4.10
N THR A 148 -5.13 -16.78 -3.04
CA THR A 148 -3.90 -16.06 -2.66
C THR A 148 -2.68 -16.98 -2.59
N ARG A 149 -2.83 -18.17 -1.98
CA ARG A 149 -1.73 -19.14 -1.84
C ARG A 149 -1.30 -19.72 -3.18
N SER A 150 -2.25 -20.13 -4.03
CA SER A 150 -1.96 -20.74 -5.32
C SER A 150 -1.30 -19.73 -6.27
N TRP A 151 -1.74 -18.46 -6.22
CA TRP A 151 -1.17 -17.33 -6.95
C TRP A 151 0.31 -17.10 -6.59
N ILE A 152 0.61 -17.01 -5.29
CA ILE A 152 1.99 -16.81 -4.78
C ILE A 152 2.87 -18.00 -5.13
N ALA A 153 2.40 -19.23 -4.88
CA ALA A 153 3.17 -20.44 -5.13
C ALA A 153 3.49 -20.63 -6.63
N THR A 154 2.56 -20.27 -7.51
CA THR A 154 2.78 -20.33 -8.96
C THR A 154 3.77 -19.26 -9.41
N SER A 155 3.66 -18.04 -8.86
CA SER A 155 4.60 -16.96 -9.14
C SER A 155 6.03 -17.27 -8.67
N LEU A 156 6.19 -17.87 -7.49
CA LEU A 156 7.49 -18.31 -6.97
C LEU A 156 8.21 -19.30 -7.91
N LYS A 157 7.46 -20.20 -8.56
CA LYS A 157 8.00 -21.16 -9.54
C LYS A 157 8.47 -20.50 -10.84
N ARG A 158 8.03 -19.27 -11.12
CA ARG A 158 8.38 -18.50 -12.33
C ARG A 158 9.53 -17.53 -12.10
N LEU A 159 10.03 -17.42 -10.88
CA LEU A 159 11.18 -16.58 -10.59
C LEU A 159 12.43 -17.11 -11.31
N PRO A 160 13.27 -16.22 -11.86
CA PRO A 160 14.53 -16.64 -12.44
C PRO A 160 15.42 -17.28 -11.34
N PRO A 161 16.27 -18.25 -11.70
CA PRO A 161 17.23 -18.80 -10.77
C PRO A 161 18.18 -17.71 -10.27
N LYS A 162 18.50 -17.75 -8.98
CA LYS A 162 19.43 -16.80 -8.37
C LYS A 162 20.86 -17.10 -8.82
N ALA A 163 21.60 -16.06 -9.17
CA ALA A 163 23.02 -16.20 -9.45
C ALA A 163 23.76 -16.71 -8.20
N PRO A 164 24.67 -17.71 -8.33
CA PRO A 164 25.52 -18.12 -7.22
C PRO A 164 26.34 -16.94 -6.70
N ARG A 165 26.43 -16.78 -5.38
CA ARG A 165 27.22 -15.72 -4.75
C ARG A 165 28.35 -16.33 -3.92
N THR A 166 29.54 -15.77 -4.02
CA THR A 166 30.75 -16.19 -3.29
C THR A 166 31.01 -15.40 -2.00
N GLY A 167 30.22 -14.35 -1.74
CA GLY A 167 30.36 -13.46 -0.58
C GLY A 167 29.03 -12.92 -0.07
N LYS A 168 29.08 -11.91 0.81
CA LYS A 168 27.87 -11.24 1.31
C LYS A 168 27.27 -10.33 0.24
N LYS A 169 25.93 -10.20 0.21
CA LYS A 169 25.24 -9.22 -0.66
C LYS A 169 25.49 -7.78 -0.21
N TYR A 170 25.39 -7.58 1.09
CA TYR A 170 25.64 -6.32 1.76
C TYR A 170 26.80 -6.47 2.75
N PRO A 171 27.61 -5.43 2.97
CA PRO A 171 28.68 -5.47 3.96
C PRO A 171 28.17 -5.78 5.38
N TYR A 172 27.00 -5.25 5.72
CA TYR A 172 26.28 -5.48 6.98
C TYR A 172 24.76 -5.39 6.76
N ILE A 173 23.99 -5.87 7.73
CA ILE A 173 22.55 -5.64 7.85
C ILE A 173 22.37 -4.67 9.00
N ASP A 174 21.60 -3.61 8.78
CA ASP A 174 21.32 -2.61 9.81
C ASP A 174 20.78 -3.32 11.08
N THR A 175 21.26 -2.86 12.24
CA THR A 175 20.85 -3.40 13.54
C THR A 175 19.51 -2.85 14.00
N TRP A 176 19.04 -1.76 13.36
CA TRP A 176 17.76 -1.08 13.64
C TRP A 176 16.86 -1.00 12.41
#